data_AF-A0A7S3C011-F1
#
_entry.id   AF-A0A7S3C011-F1
#
_cell.length_a   1.000
_cell.length_b   1.000
_cell.length_c   1.000
_cell.angle_alpha   90.00
_cell.angle_beta   90.00
_cell.angle_gamma   90.00
#
_symmetry.space_group_name_H-M   'P 1'
#
loop_
_entity.id
_entity.type
_entity.pdbx_description
1 polymer ?
#
loop_
_entity_poly.entity_id
_entity_poly.type
_entity_poly.pdbx_seq_one_letter_code
_entity_poly.pdbx_strand_id
1 'polypeptide(L)'
;RNAPAMTPELMTLFANVPKILSGGFEHLAACVRLLEAYVLLGGADFLSAHGASVVFALQTTVGNVREEGMLLVLRAVEMILVLFPTEAPALLEALLARMAATVALTTRGGGACKGGDLDEPPRVVAEAC
;
A
#
# COMPACT_ATOMS: atom_id res chain seq x y z
N ARG A 1 -13.96 22.74 -12.56
CA ARG A 1 -15.27 22.04 -12.63
C ARG A 1 -15.03 20.63 -12.10
N ASN A 2 -15.66 20.25 -10.99
CA ASN A 2 -15.63 18.88 -10.49
C ASN A 2 -16.98 18.23 -10.80
N ALA A 3 -17.01 16.91 -10.98
CA ALA A 3 -18.26 16.17 -11.15
C ALA A 3 -19.10 16.29 -9.86
N PRO A 4 -20.41 16.57 -9.95
CA PRO A 4 -21.26 16.71 -8.77
C PRO A 4 -21.67 15.36 -8.14
N ALA A 5 -21.49 14.24 -8.87
CA ALA A 5 -21.84 12.90 -8.43
C ALA A 5 -20.99 11.84 -9.17
N MET A 6 -20.88 10.63 -8.60
CA MET A 6 -20.23 9.49 -9.25
C MET A 6 -21.09 8.99 -10.41
N THR A 7 -20.48 8.81 -11.59
CA THR A 7 -21.11 8.17 -12.75
C THR A 7 -20.43 6.83 -13.02
N PRO A 8 -21.11 5.84 -13.66
CA PRO A 8 -20.50 4.54 -13.94
C PRO A 8 -19.30 4.65 -14.87
N GLU A 9 -19.31 5.55 -15.85
CA GLU A 9 -18.18 5.80 -16.74
C GLU A 9 -16.97 6.31 -15.95
N LEU A 10 -17.20 7.24 -15.01
CA LEU A 10 -16.15 7.72 -14.14
C LEU A 10 -15.58 6.58 -13.29
N MET A 11 -16.44 5.76 -12.67
CA MET A 11 -16.01 4.60 -11.89
C MET A 11 -15.12 3.65 -12.70
N THR A 12 -15.48 3.35 -13.96
CA THR A 12 -14.66 2.47 -14.82
C THR A 12 -13.28 3.04 -15.14
N LEU A 13 -13.13 4.37 -15.21
CA LEU A 13 -11.83 5.01 -15.49
C LEU A 13 -10.81 4.76 -14.37
N PHE A 14 -11.27 4.48 -13.15
CA PHE A 14 -10.38 4.18 -12.04
C PHE A 14 -9.49 2.95 -12.30
N ALA A 15 -9.95 1.99 -13.11
CA ALA A 15 -9.17 0.79 -13.46
C ALA A 15 -7.80 1.11 -14.11
N ASN A 16 -7.59 2.34 -14.57
CA ASN A 16 -6.30 2.81 -15.09
C ASN A 16 -5.32 3.23 -13.99
N VAL A 17 -5.80 3.70 -12.83
CA VAL A 17 -4.96 4.21 -11.74
C VAL A 17 -4.03 3.13 -11.19
N PRO A 18 -4.50 1.91 -10.83
CA PRO A 18 -3.60 0.84 -10.40
C PRO A 18 -2.58 0.45 -11.48
N LYS A 19 -2.95 0.50 -12.77
CA LYS A 19 -2.02 0.17 -13.88
C LYS A 19 -0.88 1.17 -14.00
N ILE A 20 -1.17 2.46 -13.79
CA ILE A 20 -0.15 3.52 -13.77
C ILE A 20 0.83 3.28 -12.62
N LEU A 21 0.31 2.97 -11.42
CA LEU A 21 1.15 2.69 -10.24
C LEU A 21 2.02 1.43 -10.40
N SER A 22 1.54 0.42 -11.13
CA SER A 22 2.35 -0.77 -11.46
C SER A 22 3.49 -0.49 -12.43
N GLY A 23 3.40 0.57 -13.24
CA GLY A 23 4.46 0.98 -14.18
C GLY A 23 5.55 1.85 -13.55
N GLY A 24 5.27 2.45 -12.38
CA GLY A 24 6.21 3.30 -11.66
C GLY A 24 5.51 4.27 -10.70
N PHE A 25 6.30 4.95 -9.87
CA PHE A 25 5.79 5.83 -8.80
C PHE A 25 5.90 7.33 -9.13
N GLU A 26 6.28 7.70 -10.36
CA GLU A 26 6.43 9.09 -10.80
C GLU A 26 5.14 9.90 -10.63
N HIS A 27 3.99 9.25 -10.82
CA HIS A 27 2.67 9.85 -10.71
C HIS A 27 1.95 9.49 -9.41
N LEU A 28 2.66 8.99 -8.39
CA LEU A 28 2.05 8.52 -7.14
C LEU A 28 1.15 9.58 -6.50
N ALA A 29 1.64 10.82 -6.34
CA ALA A 29 0.87 11.89 -5.72
C ALA A 29 -0.44 12.21 -6.47
N ALA A 30 -0.41 12.17 -7.81
CA ALA A 30 -1.61 12.36 -8.62
C ALA A 30 -2.58 11.18 -8.48
N CYS A 31 -2.07 9.95 -8.49
CA CYS A 31 -2.86 8.73 -8.31
C CYS A 31 -3.53 8.68 -6.93
N VAL A 32 -2.81 9.09 -5.87
CA VAL A 32 -3.36 9.19 -4.52
C VAL A 32 -4.48 10.24 -4.46
N ARG A 33 -4.32 11.42 -5.05
CA ARG A 33 -5.40 12.42 -5.11
C ARG A 33 -6.62 11.95 -5.89
N LEU A 34 -6.40 11.17 -6.96
CA LEU A 34 -7.50 10.53 -7.68
C LEU A 34 -8.21 9.51 -6.79
N LEU A 35 -7.46 8.64 -6.11
CA LEU A 35 -8.03 7.70 -5.15
C LEU A 35 -8.87 8.42 -4.10
N GLU A 36 -8.36 9.48 -3.48
CA GLU A 36 -9.10 10.28 -2.49
C GLU A 36 -10.41 10.83 -3.06
N ALA A 37 -10.37 11.43 -4.25
CA ALA A 37 -11.56 11.96 -4.90
C ALA A 37 -12.59 10.87 -5.23
N TYR A 38 -12.14 9.70 -5.69
CA TYR A 38 -13.02 8.58 -6.04
C TYR A 38 -13.65 7.92 -4.80
N VAL A 39 -12.88 7.81 -3.71
CA VAL A 39 -13.38 7.32 -2.43
C VAL A 39 -14.45 8.25 -1.86
N LEU A 40 -14.20 9.57 -1.89
CA LEU A 40 -15.16 10.57 -1.44
C LEU A 40 -16.42 10.62 -2.30
N LEU A 41 -16.29 10.43 -3.62
CA LEU A 41 -17.41 10.55 -4.55
C LEU A 41 -18.21 9.25 -4.70
N GLY A 42 -17.53 8.10 -4.67
CA GLY A 42 -18.12 6.78 -4.93
C GLY A 42 -18.37 5.94 -3.68
N GLY A 43 -17.87 6.36 -2.52
CA GLY A 43 -18.23 5.77 -1.25
C GLY A 43 -17.88 4.28 -1.14
N ALA A 44 -18.76 3.53 -0.47
CA ALA A 44 -18.62 2.10 -0.27
C ALA A 44 -18.72 1.29 -1.59
N ASP A 45 -19.51 1.76 -2.57
CA ASP A 45 -19.62 1.10 -3.87
C ASP A 45 -18.28 1.08 -4.61
N PHE A 46 -17.54 2.19 -4.54
CA PHE A 46 -16.18 2.26 -5.07
C PHE A 46 -15.24 1.27 -4.38
N LEU A 47 -15.28 1.19 -3.04
CA LEU A 47 -14.47 0.26 -2.26
C LEU A 47 -14.81 -1.20 -2.58
N SER A 48 -16.09 -1.52 -2.76
CA SER A 48 -16.52 -2.86 -3.16
C SER A 48 -16.02 -3.22 -4.56
N ALA A 49 -16.00 -2.26 -5.49
CA ALA A 49 -15.60 -2.51 -6.88
C ALA A 49 -14.08 -2.53 -7.09
N HIS A 50 -13.34 -1.64 -6.41
CA HIS A 50 -11.93 -1.39 -6.69
C HIS A 50 -11.00 -1.57 -5.48
N GLY A 51 -11.54 -1.80 -4.28
CA GLY A 51 -10.79 -1.85 -3.03
C GLY A 51 -9.63 -2.84 -3.07
N ALA A 52 -9.84 -4.06 -3.56
CA ALA A 52 -8.78 -5.07 -3.66
C ALA A 52 -7.62 -4.61 -4.56
N SER A 53 -7.93 -4.02 -5.72
CA SER A 53 -6.94 -3.49 -6.66
C SER A 53 -6.17 -2.29 -6.07
N VAL A 54 -6.86 -1.43 -5.32
CA VAL A 54 -6.24 -0.32 -4.59
C VAL A 54 -5.26 -0.86 -3.55
N VAL A 55 -5.71 -1.79 -2.71
CA VAL A 55 -4.86 -2.37 -1.67
C VAL A 55 -3.63 -3.03 -2.26
N PHE A 56 -3.80 -3.79 -3.35
CA PHE A 56 -2.65 -4.38 -4.05
C PHE A 56 -1.65 -3.33 -4.53
N ALA A 57 -2.12 -2.25 -5.17
CA ALA A 57 -1.25 -1.17 -5.65
C ALA A 57 -0.57 -0.40 -4.49
N LEU A 58 -1.26 -0.18 -3.36
CA LEU A 58 -0.66 0.45 -2.19
C LEU A 58 0.37 -0.48 -1.54
N GLN A 59 0.11 -1.79 -1.50
CA GLN A 59 1.05 -2.79 -0.97
C GLN A 59 2.35 -2.86 -1.77
N THR A 60 2.29 -2.71 -3.10
CA THR A 60 3.49 -2.62 -3.93
C THR A 60 4.20 -1.28 -3.80
N THR A 61 3.50 -0.24 -3.33
CA THR A 61 4.11 1.07 -3.07
C THR A 61 4.87 1.09 -1.74
N VAL A 62 4.33 0.44 -0.71
CA VAL A 62 4.96 0.34 0.62
C VAL A 62 6.34 -0.33 0.52
N GLY A 63 7.38 0.40 0.91
CA GLY A 63 8.78 -0.06 0.87
C GLY A 63 9.53 0.25 -0.43
N ASN A 64 8.84 0.67 -1.50
CA ASN A 64 9.45 0.99 -2.80
C ASN A 64 9.52 2.49 -3.10
N VAL A 65 9.03 3.34 -2.18
CA VAL A 65 9.00 4.80 -2.32
C VAL A 65 9.76 5.48 -1.21
N ARG A 66 10.18 6.72 -1.46
CA ARG A 66 10.80 7.59 -0.44
C ARG A 66 9.78 7.96 0.64
N GLU A 67 10.27 8.50 1.74
CA GLU A 67 9.46 8.91 2.91
C GLU A 67 8.26 9.79 2.54
N GLU A 68 8.45 10.79 1.67
CA GLU A 68 7.36 11.65 1.18
C GLU A 68 6.24 10.85 0.48
N GLY A 69 6.61 9.84 -0.32
CA GLY A 69 5.65 8.95 -0.99
C GLY A 69 4.93 8.04 0.01
N MET A 70 5.64 7.58 1.04
CA MET A 70 5.06 6.77 2.11
C MET A 70 4.03 7.57 2.92
N LEU A 71 4.30 8.85 3.21
CA LEU A 71 3.34 9.72 3.89
C LEU A 71 2.06 9.92 3.08
N LEU A 72 2.15 10.04 1.75
CA LEU A 72 0.97 10.13 0.87
C LEU A 72 0.13 8.86 0.93
N VAL A 73 0.77 7.69 0.86
CA VAL A 73 0.08 6.41 0.99
C VAL A 73 -0.57 6.29 2.37
N LEU A 74 0.14 6.64 3.44
CA LEU A 74 -0.36 6.56 4.81
C LEU A 74 -1.60 7.43 5.00
N ARG A 75 -1.58 8.65 4.46
CA ARG A 75 -2.71 9.59 4.51
C ARG A 75 -3.93 9.06 3.75
N ALA A 76 -3.72 8.40 2.60
CA ALA A 76 -4.81 7.78 1.86
C ALA A 76 -5.44 6.61 2.64
N VAL A 77 -4.61 5.78 3.27
CA VAL A 77 -5.05 4.66 4.12
C VAL A 77 -5.83 5.17 5.34
N GLU A 78 -5.31 6.19 6.02
CA GLU A 78 -6.00 6.86 7.13
C GLU A 78 -7.37 7.38 6.71
N MET A 79 -7.44 8.08 5.57
CA MET A 79 -8.70 8.61 5.06
C MET A 79 -9.73 7.49 4.80
N ILE A 80 -9.32 6.38 4.18
CA ILE A 80 -10.21 5.25 3.91
C ILE A 80 -10.70 4.62 5.23
N LEU A 81 -9.82 4.46 6.23
CA LEU A 81 -10.21 3.93 7.55
C LEU A 81 -11.21 4.83 8.28
N VAL A 82 -10.99 6.15 8.24
CA VAL A 82 -11.88 7.12 8.89
C VAL A 82 -13.25 7.17 8.23
N LEU A 83 -13.30 7.06 6.90
CA LEU A 83 -14.56 7.14 6.14
C LEU A 83 -15.36 5.82 6.18
N PHE A 84 -14.68 4.66 6.27
CA PHE A 84 -15.31 3.34 6.16
C PHE A 84 -14.86 2.41 7.29
N PRO A 85 -15.23 2.71 8.56
CA PRO A 85 -14.72 1.99 9.71
C PRO A 85 -15.16 0.51 9.78
N THR A 86 -16.20 0.12 9.04
CA THR A 86 -16.72 -1.25 9.01
C THR A 86 -16.10 -2.09 7.88
N GLU A 87 -15.93 -1.52 6.69
CA GLU A 87 -15.45 -2.23 5.50
C GLU A 87 -13.91 -2.18 5.38
N ALA A 88 -13.31 -1.03 5.70
CA ALA A 88 -11.89 -0.80 5.47
C ALA A 88 -10.95 -1.68 6.29
N PRO A 89 -11.21 -2.01 7.58
CA PRO A 89 -10.27 -2.80 8.37
C PRO A 89 -9.99 -4.18 7.78
N ALA A 90 -11.03 -4.89 7.35
CA ALA A 90 -10.90 -6.21 6.73
C ALA A 90 -10.17 -6.11 5.37
N LEU A 91 -10.46 -5.05 4.61
CA LEU A 91 -9.83 -4.82 3.32
C LEU A 91 -8.33 -4.48 3.43
N LEU A 92 -7.96 -3.71 4.45
CA LEU A 92 -6.61 -3.15 4.62
C LEU A 92 -5.70 -3.98 5.53
N GLU A 93 -6.19 -5.04 6.15
CA GLU A 93 -5.47 -5.86 7.15
C GLU A 93 -4.03 -6.18 6.71
N ALA A 94 -3.87 -6.77 5.52
CA ALA A 94 -2.56 -7.14 4.99
C ALA A 94 -1.67 -5.93 4.66
N LEU A 95 -2.25 -4.78 4.27
CA LEU A 95 -1.49 -3.55 4.03
C LEU A 95 -0.99 -2.94 5.35
N LEU A 96 -1.86 -2.88 6.37
CA LEU A 96 -1.50 -2.37 7.70
C LEU A 96 -0.39 -3.21 8.34
N ALA A 97 -0.48 -4.54 8.24
CA ALA A 97 0.56 -5.45 8.71
C ALA A 97 1.92 -5.18 8.01
N ARG A 98 1.91 -4.99 6.68
CA ARG A 98 3.12 -4.63 5.93
C ARG A 98 3.71 -3.29 6.38
N MET A 99 2.88 -2.26 6.53
CA MET A 99 3.34 -0.95 6.98
C MET A 99 3.96 -1.03 8.38
N ALA A 100 3.30 -1.72 9.32
CA ALA A 100 3.84 -1.93 10.66
C ALA A 100 5.19 -2.67 10.62
N ALA A 101 5.32 -3.71 9.79
CA ALA A 101 6.59 -4.41 9.59
C ALA A 101 7.69 -3.49 9.05
N THR A 102 7.39 -2.63 8.05
CA THR A 102 8.38 -1.68 7.53
C THR A 102 8.92 -0.73 8.60
N VAL A 103 8.06 -0.24 9.49
CA VAL A 103 8.46 0.66 10.60
C VAL A 103 9.19 -0.10 11.72
N ALA A 104 8.80 -1.34 12.01
CA ALA A 104 9.47 -2.16 13.01
C ALA A 104 10.92 -2.51 12.61
N LEU A 105 11.18 -2.68 11.32
CA LEU A 105 12.53 -2.95 10.82
C LEU A 105 13.44 -1.70 10.85
N THR A 106 12.89 -0.50 10.59
CA THR A 106 13.67 0.74 10.63
C THR A 106 14.00 1.18 12.06
N THR A 107 13.12 0.93 13.03
CA THR A 107 13.36 1.21 14.46
C THR A 107 14.40 0.28 15.10
N ARG A 108 14.64 -0.91 14.52
CA ARG A 108 15.73 -1.82 14.91
C ARG A 108 17.11 -1.41 14.38
N GLY A 109 17.19 -0.41 13.50
CA GLY A 109 18.44 0.10 12.92
C GLY A 109 19.19 1.14 13.78
N GLY A 110 18.68 1.49 14.96
CA GLY A 110 19.34 2.37 15.91
C GLY A 110 20.19 1.61 16.94
N GLY A 111 21.19 0.84 16.50
CA GLY A 111 22.04 0.09 17.42
C GLY A 111 23.14 -0.74 16.78
N ALA A 112 24.34 -0.19 16.77
CA ALA A 112 25.64 -0.85 16.65
C ALA A 112 26.02 -1.50 15.30
N CYS A 113 26.76 -0.73 14.50
CA CYS A 113 27.95 -1.26 13.85
C CYS A 113 28.91 -1.77 14.95
N LYS A 114 28.99 -3.09 15.13
CA LYS A 114 30.24 -3.77 15.51
C LYS A 114 30.44 -4.91 14.54
N GLY A 115 31.57 -4.85 13.83
CA GLY A 115 32.04 -5.91 12.94
C GLY A 115 32.61 -7.11 13.68
N GLY A 116 32.94 -8.14 12.90
CA GLY A 116 33.43 -9.47 13.30
C GLY A 116 32.26 -10.39 13.62
N ASP A 117 32.04 -11.53 12.98
CA ASP A 117 32.97 -12.50 12.41
C ASP A 117 32.34 -13.28 11.24
N LEU A 118 33.19 -13.71 10.32
CA LEU A 118 32.94 -14.77 9.35
C LEU A 118 33.12 -16.11 10.05
N ASP A 119 32.07 -16.93 10.13
CA ASP A 119 32.10 -18.40 10.32
C ASP A 119 30.62 -18.85 10.33
N GLU A 120 30.10 -19.90 9.70
CA GLU A 120 30.58 -21.05 8.95
C GLU A 120 29.30 -21.68 8.35
N PRO A 121 29.30 -22.29 7.15
CA PRO A 121 28.10 -22.95 6.60
C PRO A 121 27.90 -24.35 7.23
N PRO A 122 26.66 -24.80 7.49
CA PRO A 122 26.45 -26.20 7.88
C PRO A 122 26.62 -27.10 6.65
N ARG A 123 27.76 -27.78 6.57
CA ARG A 123 27.87 -29.12 5.96
C ARG A 123 27.77 -30.11 7.13
N VAL A 124 26.90 -31.12 7.15
CA VAL A 124 26.95 -32.49 6.57
C VAL A 124 25.81 -33.19 7.39
N VAL A 125 24.97 -34.15 6.98
CA VAL A 125 25.20 -35.46 6.36
C VAL A 125 23.85 -36.03 5.88
N ALA A 126 23.94 -36.84 4.84
CA ALA A 126 22.91 -37.74 4.34
C ALA A 126 22.38 -38.72 5.40
N GLU A 127 21.13 -39.14 5.27
CA GLU A 127 20.76 -40.55 5.46
C GLU A 127 19.54 -40.92 4.63
N ALA A 128 19.60 -42.12 4.09
CA ALA A 128 18.68 -42.72 3.14
C ALA A 128 17.49 -43.36 3.85
N CYS A 129 16.33 -43.38 3.20
CA CYS A 129 15.35 -44.45 3.30
C CYS A 129 14.51 -44.48 2.00
#